data_AF-A0A1Q3Q6L7-F1
#
_entry.id   AF-A0A1Q3Q6L7-F1
#
_cell.length_a   1.000
_cell.length_b   1.000
_cell.length_c   1.000
_cell.angle_alpha   90.00
_cell.angle_beta   90.00
_cell.angle_gamma   90.00
#
_symmetry.space_group_name_H-M   'P 1'
#
loop_
_entity.id
_entity.type
_entity.pdbx_description
1 polymer ?
#
loop_
_entity_poly.entity_id
_entity_poly.type
_entity_poly.pdbx_seq_one_letter_code
_entity_poly.pdbx_strand_id
1 'polypeptide(L)'
;MDKSKKVKLSQLNPYIETQSLAAIAGKTGNLYESLYIISRRANQIGKELKEELHSKLKDFESNDSLEEINENREQIEISRFYERLPHATLIATNEFMDGNVYYRENFEGNEAK
;
A
#
# COMPACT_ATOMS: atom_id res chain seq x y z
N MET A 1 3.33 -8.19 -6.28
CA MET A 1 3.96 -6.90 -6.66
C MET A 1 5.30 -7.12 -7.36
N ASP A 2 5.63 -6.27 -8.34
CA ASP A 2 6.94 -6.24 -9.01
C ASP A 2 8.08 -5.91 -8.01
N LYS A 3 9.25 -6.54 -8.15
CA LYS A 3 10.40 -6.37 -7.22
C LYS A 3 10.80 -4.91 -7.09
N SER A 4 10.73 -4.16 -8.19
CA SER A 4 11.02 -2.72 -8.25
C SER A 4 10.08 -1.87 -7.38
N LYS A 5 8.81 -2.26 -7.25
CA LYS A 5 7.85 -1.55 -6.37
C LYS A 5 8.18 -1.76 -4.90
N LYS A 6 8.60 -2.97 -4.51
CA LYS A 6 8.94 -3.28 -3.11
C LYS A 6 10.16 -2.51 -2.61
N VAL A 7 11.19 -2.37 -3.46
CA VAL A 7 12.38 -1.57 -3.14
C VAL A 7 12.03 -0.10 -2.93
N LYS A 8 11.10 0.44 -3.73
CA LYS A 8 10.61 1.82 -3.55
C LYS A 8 9.78 1.97 -2.27
N LEU A 9 8.92 1.01 -1.95
CA LEU A 9 8.12 1.04 -0.71
C LEU A 9 9.00 1.07 0.54
N SER A 10 10.10 0.30 0.58
CA SER A 10 11.01 0.28 1.73
C SER A 10 11.86 1.56 1.89
N GLN A 11 11.91 2.41 0.86
CA GLN A 11 12.64 3.69 0.90
C GLN A 11 11.78 4.86 1.39
N LEU A 12 10.47 4.67 1.53
CA LEU A 12 9.57 5.69 2.05
C LEU A 12 9.71 5.80 3.57
N ASN A 13 9.55 7.01 4.11
CA ASN A 13 9.48 7.21 5.55
C ASN A 13 8.23 6.50 6.12
N PRO A 14 8.36 5.56 7.07
CA PRO A 14 7.22 4.89 7.68
C PRO A 14 6.44 5.76 8.68
N TYR A 15 6.96 6.94 9.03
CA TYR A 15 6.34 7.86 9.97
C TYR A 15 5.45 8.90 9.27
N ILE A 16 4.46 9.40 10.01
CA ILE A 16 3.56 10.45 9.53
C ILE A 16 4.31 11.80 9.57
N GLU A 17 4.27 12.52 8.46
CA GLU A 17 4.81 13.87 8.32
C GLU A 17 3.69 14.86 8.00
N THR A 18 3.93 16.14 8.32
CA THR A 18 3.01 17.22 7.95
C THR A 18 2.97 17.39 6.44
N GLN A 19 1.75 17.37 5.87
CA GLN A 19 1.54 17.53 4.44
C GLN A 19 0.84 18.85 4.11
N SER A 20 1.19 19.45 2.97
CA SER A 20 0.51 20.65 2.48
C SER A 20 -0.82 20.28 1.81
N LEU A 21 -1.93 20.69 2.42
CA LEU A 21 -3.27 20.47 1.85
C LEU A 21 -3.44 21.18 0.50
N ALA A 22 -2.83 22.35 0.32
CA ALA A 22 -2.86 23.06 -0.95
C ALA A 22 -2.12 22.29 -2.06
N ALA A 23 -0.99 21.65 -1.73
CA ALA A 23 -0.25 20.82 -2.68
C ALA A 23 -1.04 19.57 -3.09
N ILE A 24 -1.71 18.93 -2.13
CA ILE A 24 -2.58 17.78 -2.39
C ILE A 24 -3.75 18.21 -3.28
N ALA A 25 -4.47 19.27 -2.88
CA ALA A 25 -5.59 19.79 -3.65
C ALA A 25 -5.19 20.22 -5.07
N GLY A 26 -3.98 20.75 -5.25
CA GLY A 26 -3.45 21.15 -6.55
C GLY A 26 -3.27 20.01 -7.55
N LYS A 27 -3.28 18.73 -7.12
CA LYS A 27 -3.18 17.58 -8.02
C LYS A 27 -4.45 17.32 -8.82
N THR A 28 -5.62 17.52 -8.22
CA THR A 28 -6.91 17.35 -8.91
C THR A 28 -7.68 18.66 -9.09
N GLY A 29 -7.29 19.72 -8.39
CA GLY A 29 -8.06 20.96 -8.27
C GLY A 29 -9.05 20.94 -7.10
N ASN A 30 -9.25 19.80 -6.44
CA ASN A 30 -10.17 19.65 -5.30
C ASN A 30 -9.55 18.78 -4.19
N LEU A 31 -9.53 19.30 -2.97
CA LEU A 31 -8.98 18.59 -1.83
C LEU A 31 -9.72 17.27 -1.52
N TYR A 32 -11.05 17.28 -1.52
CA TYR A 32 -11.86 16.12 -1.17
C TYR A 32 -11.72 15.00 -2.20
N GLU A 33 -11.67 15.36 -3.48
CA GLU A 33 -11.43 14.41 -4.56
C GLU A 33 -10.04 13.77 -4.43
N SER A 34 -9.01 14.59 -4.20
CA SER A 34 -7.65 14.09 -3.94
C SER A 34 -7.60 13.13 -2.75
N LEU A 35 -8.26 13.47 -1.63
CA LEU A 35 -8.36 12.59 -0.46
C LEU A 35 -9.13 11.29 -0.77
N TYR A 36 -10.19 11.38 -1.58
CA TYR A 36 -10.95 10.20 -2.00
C TYR A 36 -10.09 9.26 -2.83
N ILE A 37 -9.33 9.78 -3.80
CA ILE A 37 -8.42 8.98 -4.64
C ILE A 37 -7.35 8.30 -3.78
N ILE A 38 -6.70 9.05 -2.86
CA ILE A 38 -5.71 8.51 -1.93
C ILE A 38 -6.32 7.40 -1.07
N SER A 39 -7.51 7.61 -0.52
CA SER A 39 -8.21 6.62 0.31
C SER A 39 -8.51 5.33 -0.46
N ARG A 40 -9.05 5.44 -1.68
CA ARG A 40 -9.31 4.29 -2.55
C ARG A 40 -8.02 3.52 -2.87
N ARG A 41 -6.92 4.24 -3.15
CA ARG A 41 -5.62 3.64 -3.42
C ARG A 41 -5.03 2.96 -2.19
N ALA A 42 -5.14 3.57 -1.01
CA ALA A 42 -4.68 2.99 0.25
C ALA A 42 -5.38 1.65 0.55
N ASN A 43 -6.69 1.56 0.31
CA ASN A 43 -7.44 0.32 0.49
C ASN A 43 -6.98 -0.81 -0.46
N GLN A 44 -6.64 -0.47 -1.72
CA GLN A 44 -6.07 -1.45 -2.66
C GLN A 44 -4.72 -1.97 -2.16
N ILE A 45 -3.82 -1.07 -1.76
CA ILE A 45 -2.50 -1.42 -1.24
C ILE A 45 -2.63 -2.28 0.03
N GLY A 46 -3.50 -1.90 0.96
CA GLY A 46 -3.73 -2.65 2.19
C GLY A 46 -4.23 -4.08 1.92
N LYS A 47 -5.15 -4.24 0.96
CA LYS A 47 -5.63 -5.56 0.52
C LYS A 47 -4.50 -6.39 -0.10
N GLU A 48 -3.75 -5.80 -1.04
CA GLU A 48 -2.62 -6.47 -1.70
C GLU A 48 -1.55 -6.93 -0.69
N LEU A 49 -1.16 -6.06 0.26
CA LEU A 49 -0.16 -6.39 1.29
C LEU A 49 -0.66 -7.50 2.22
N LYS A 50 -1.93 -7.47 2.62
CA LYS A 50 -2.54 -8.50 3.46
C LYS A 50 -2.57 -9.85 2.74
N GLU A 51 -3.01 -9.89 1.49
CA GLU A 51 -3.04 -11.11 0.69
C GLU A 51 -1.63 -11.66 0.47
N GLU A 52 -0.65 -10.80 0.20
CA GLU A 52 0.74 -11.21 0.03
C GLU A 52 1.34 -11.78 1.31
N LEU A 53 1.10 -11.13 2.46
CA LEU A 53 1.55 -11.63 3.75
C LEU A 53 0.95 -13.01 4.06
N HIS A 54 -0.37 -13.16 3.91
CA HIS A 54 -1.03 -14.46 4.13
C HIS A 54 -0.51 -15.53 3.18
N SER A 55 -0.30 -15.21 1.90
CA SER A 55 0.25 -16.16 0.94
C SER A 55 1.64 -16.64 1.34
N LYS A 56 2.48 -15.75 1.90
CA LYS A 56 3.83 -16.11 2.35
C LYS A 56 3.81 -16.90 3.64
N LEU A 57 2.87 -16.62 4.55
CA LEU A 57 2.77 -17.32 5.83
C LEU A 57 2.22 -18.74 5.68
N LYS A 58 1.42 -18.98 4.63
CA LYS A 58 0.81 -20.29 4.36
C LYS A 58 1.84 -21.41 4.19
N ASP A 59 3.02 -21.10 3.67
CA ASP A 59 4.09 -22.07 3.44
C ASP A 59 4.70 -22.61 4.75
N PHE A 60 4.39 -22.00 5.90
CA PHE A 60 4.88 -22.38 7.23
C PHE A 60 3.80 -23.08 8.10
N GLU A 61 2.60 -23.34 7.58
CA GLU A 61 1.50 -23.89 8.38
C GLU A 61 1.58 -25.41 8.63
N SER A 62 2.62 -26.12 8.16
CA SER A 62 2.69 -27.60 8.29
C SER A 62 4.12 -28.13 8.19
N ASN A 63 4.75 -28.58 9.30
CA ASN A 63 5.82 -29.60 9.36
C ASN A 63 6.20 -29.95 10.82
N ASP A 64 6.48 -31.23 11.13
CA ASP A 64 7.05 -31.71 12.41
C ASP A 64 8.48 -32.23 12.14
N SER A 65 9.52 -31.38 12.25
CA SER A 65 10.92 -31.74 11.92
C SER A 65 11.92 -30.64 12.36
N LEU A 66 13.24 -30.93 12.33
CA LEU A 66 14.32 -29.94 12.51
C LEU A 66 14.27 -28.77 11.49
N GLU A 67 13.58 -28.92 10.36
CA GLU A 67 13.29 -27.83 9.42
C GLU A 67 12.44 -26.71 10.04
N GLU A 68 11.66 -27.01 11.09
CA GLU A 68 10.82 -26.06 11.83
C GLU A 68 11.62 -24.89 12.44
N ILE A 69 12.88 -25.12 12.87
CA ILE A 69 13.72 -24.05 13.45
C ILE A 69 14.11 -23.02 12.37
N ASN A 70 14.40 -23.48 11.15
CA ASN A 70 14.72 -22.60 10.03
C ASN A 70 13.47 -21.88 9.52
N GLU A 71 12.35 -22.60 9.41
CA GLU A 71 11.03 -22.07 9.05
C GLU A 71 10.59 -20.95 10.00
N ASN A 72 10.70 -21.17 11.32
CA ASN A 72 10.40 -20.15 12.33
C ASN A 72 11.24 -18.87 12.16
N ARG A 73 12.53 -19.02 11.83
CA ARG A 73 13.41 -17.87 11.59
C ARG A 73 12.97 -17.08 10.36
N GLU A 74 12.60 -17.76 9.28
CA GLU A 74 12.09 -17.13 8.06
C GLU A 74 10.74 -16.44 8.29
N GLN A 75 9.84 -17.06 9.06
CA GLN A 75 8.55 -16.47 9.43
C GLN A 75 8.72 -15.17 10.24
N ILE A 76 9.66 -15.16 11.20
CA ILE A 76 10.00 -13.95 11.98
C ILE A 76 10.54 -12.86 11.06
N GLU A 77 11.40 -13.20 10.11
CA GLU A 77 11.97 -12.24 9.15
C GLU A 77 10.89 -11.65 8.23
N ILE A 78 9.98 -12.49 7.73
CA ILE A 78 8.82 -12.05 6.94
C ILE A 78 7.97 -11.09 7.77
N SER A 79 7.59 -11.48 8.99
CA SER A 79 6.75 -10.64 9.86
C SER A 79 7.41 -9.28 10.14
N ARG A 80 8.70 -9.28 10.51
CA ARG A 80 9.48 -8.06 10.75
C ARG A 80 9.59 -7.17 9.51
N PHE A 81 9.67 -7.76 8.31
CA PHE A 81 9.69 -6.98 7.08
C PHE A 81 8.39 -6.21 6.89
N TYR A 82 7.22 -6.86 7.02
CA TYR A 82 5.92 -6.22 6.85
C TYR A 82 5.59 -5.23 7.98
N GLU A 83 6.05 -5.48 9.20
CA GLU A 83 5.91 -4.54 10.33
C GLU A 83 6.66 -3.22 10.10
N ARG A 84 7.79 -3.26 9.38
CA ARG A 84 8.58 -2.07 9.06
C ARG A 84 8.07 -1.29 7.86
N LEU A 85 7.12 -1.84 7.10
CA LEU A 85 6.58 -1.15 5.95
C LEU A 85 5.74 0.07 6.39
N PRO A 86 5.75 1.17 5.62
CA PRO A 86 4.88 2.29 5.87
C PRO A 86 3.40 1.89 5.81
N HIS A 87 2.56 2.57 6.57
CA HIS A 87 1.11 2.38 6.48
C HIS A 87 0.61 2.62 5.04
N ALA A 88 -0.39 1.85 4.59
CA ALA A 88 -0.90 1.91 3.22
C ALA A 88 -1.31 3.34 2.78
N THR A 89 -1.81 4.15 3.70
CA THR A 89 -2.14 5.57 3.46
C THR A 89 -0.92 6.41 3.10
N LEU A 90 0.24 6.18 3.74
CA LEU A 90 1.48 6.90 3.44
C LEU A 90 2.00 6.52 2.06
N ILE A 91 1.94 5.23 1.72
CA ILE A 91 2.33 4.75 0.39
C ILE A 91 1.43 5.34 -0.68
N ALA A 92 0.11 5.28 -0.49
CA ALA A 92 -0.87 5.84 -1.43
C ALA A 92 -0.71 7.35 -1.61
N THR A 93 -0.42 8.08 -0.52
CA THR A 93 -0.19 9.53 -0.56
C THR A 93 1.06 9.84 -1.40
N ASN A 94 2.17 9.13 -1.18
CA ASN A 94 3.38 9.32 -1.99
C ASN A 94 3.15 8.96 -3.46
N GLU A 95 2.53 7.80 -3.75
CA GLU A 95 2.21 7.42 -5.13
C GLU A 95 1.33 8.47 -5.82
N PHE A 96 0.35 9.04 -5.11
CA PHE A 96 -0.51 10.09 -5.63
C PHE A 96 0.26 11.40 -5.89
N MET A 97 1.11 11.81 -4.94
CA MET A 97 1.92 13.02 -5.07
C MET A 97 2.96 12.91 -6.19
N ASP A 98 3.48 11.72 -6.45
CA ASP A 98 4.40 11.43 -7.55
C ASP A 98 3.70 11.29 -8.92
N GLY A 99 2.36 11.30 -8.96
CA GLY A 99 1.59 11.08 -10.20
C GLY A 99 1.58 9.64 -10.68
N ASN A 100 1.94 8.68 -9.82
CA ASN A 100 1.96 7.24 -10.11
C ASN A 100 0.59 6.56 -9.93
N VAL A 101 -0.46 7.34 -9.61
CA VAL A 101 -1.82 6.84 -9.44
C VAL A 101 -2.66 7.31 -10.62
N TYR A 102 -3.08 6.36 -11.46
CA TYR A 102 -4.11 6.60 -12.45
C TYR A 102 -5.49 6.51 -11.81
N TYR A 103 -6.30 7.54 -12.00
CA TYR A 103 -7.71 7.58 -11.61
C TYR A 103 -8.51 8.18 -12.76
N ARG A 104 -9.77 7.77 -12.85
CA ARG A 104 -10.71 8.30 -13.84
C ARG A 104 -11.99 8.71 -13.12
N GLU A 105 -12.55 9.84 -13.53
CA GLU A 105 -13.91 10.18 -13.16
C GLU A 105 -14.85 9.33 -14.02
N ASN A 106 -15.66 8.50 -13.38
CA ASN A 106 -16.81 7.93 -14.05
C ASN A 106 -17.87 9.05 -14.06
N PHE A 107 -17.86 9.88 -15.10
CA PHE A 107 -19.06 10.65 -15.43
C PHE A 107 -20.12 9.66 -15.87
N GLU A 108 -20.86 9.09 -14.93
CA GLU A 108 -22.21 8.63 -15.24
C GLU A 108 -22.99 9.90 -15.60
N GLY A 109 -23.20 10.07 -16.90
CA GLY A 109 -23.88 11.21 -17.46
C GLY A 109 -25.19 11.44 -16.72
N ASN A 110 -25.43 12.69 -16.36
CA ASN A 110 -26.76 13.24 -16.22
C ASN A 110 -27.63 12.59 -17.31
N GLU A 111 -28.61 11.77 -16.91
CA GLU A 111 -29.66 11.30 -17.79
C GLU A 111 -30.45 12.54 -18.23
N ALA A 112 -29.95 13.21 -19.26
CA ALA A 112 -30.69 14.16 -20.04
C ALA A 112 -31.51 13.35 -21.05
N LYS A 113 -32.67 12.87 -20.58
CA LYS A 113 -33.94 12.86 -21.32
C LYS A 113 -35.11 12.47 -20.41
#